data_AF-A0A6N9IV24-F1
#
_entry.id   AF-A0A6N9IV24-F1
#
_cell.length_a   1.000
_cell.length_b   1.000
_cell.length_c   1.000
_cell.angle_alpha   90.00
_cell.angle_beta   90.00
_cell.angle_gamma   90.00
#
_symmetry.space_group_name_H-M   'P 1'
#
loop_
_entity.id
_entity.type
_entity.pdbx_description
1 polymer ?
#
loop_
_entity_poly.entity_id
_entity_poly.type
_entity_poly.pdbx_seq_one_letter_code
_entity_poly.pdbx_strand_id
1 'polypeptide(L)'
;MDNTPRLFIKAGLIYAVVGAVPGITMAIDPSLSYPLRFIHIHLNLLGFMAMMVSGVAYHVLPRFSARTLPWPAGMKYQFILQNTGLLGMVVMQGFADWRDGGIAQAMFILFAVLAGISFLIMFYNLYFVLSPANEEPRPTKITGDMKVGTVIDQFPKALDVFLASGFQAFANPTVRQTFAKVITIDKACEKHGVDVGEFLEKLNQQIFSEDASSHPEGTQTAGKEVERGKICEADTRVGSLIVTYPTTKKVFEAHYGEGCFSCPGQVYETVEQTASMHNVDLELILSEINREIENELNAS
;
A
#
# COMPACT_ATOMS: atom_id res chain seq x y z
N MET A 1 -6.26 -16.56 -8.89
CA MET A 1 -6.35 -15.43 -7.94
C MET A 1 -7.30 -15.84 -6.82
N ASP A 2 -6.86 -15.75 -5.56
CA ASP A 2 -7.69 -16.14 -4.42
C ASP A 2 -8.84 -15.12 -4.28
N ASN A 3 -10.08 -15.56 -4.51
CA ASN A 3 -11.27 -14.68 -4.56
C ASN A 3 -11.80 -14.32 -3.16
N THR A 4 -11.05 -14.61 -2.10
CA THR A 4 -11.44 -14.45 -0.70
C THR A 4 -11.85 -13.00 -0.37
N PRO A 5 -11.13 -11.93 -0.78
CA PRO A 5 -11.56 -10.55 -0.50
C PRO A 5 -12.94 -10.21 -1.06
N ARG A 6 -13.30 -10.78 -2.21
CA ARG A 6 -14.63 -10.60 -2.81
C ARG A 6 -15.74 -11.27 -2.00
N LEU A 7 -15.44 -12.40 -1.33
CA LEU A 7 -16.39 -13.10 -0.46
C LEU A 7 -16.73 -12.25 0.77
N PHE A 8 -15.73 -11.61 1.38
CA PHE A 8 -15.93 -10.66 2.48
C PHE A 8 -16.90 -9.54 2.08
N ILE A 9 -16.68 -8.89 0.93
CA ILE A 9 -17.55 -7.81 0.45
C ILE A 9 -18.99 -8.32 0.22
N LYS A 10 -19.14 -9.45 -0.47
CA LYS A 10 -20.47 -10.04 -0.73
C LYS A 10 -21.20 -10.39 0.57
N ALA A 11 -20.50 -11.03 1.52
CA ALA A 11 -21.08 -11.37 2.82
C ALA A 11 -21.48 -10.10 3.59
N GLY A 12 -20.63 -9.07 3.58
CA GLY A 12 -20.93 -7.79 4.22
C GLY A 12 -22.21 -7.15 3.69
N LEU A 13 -22.40 -7.11 2.37
CA LEU A 13 -23.62 -6.59 1.75
C LEU A 13 -24.86 -7.41 2.13
N ILE A 14 -24.74 -8.74 2.20
CA ILE A 14 -25.84 -9.61 2.67
C ILE A 14 -26.18 -9.30 4.13
N TYR A 15 -25.17 -9.20 5.00
CA TYR A 15 -25.37 -8.85 6.41
C TYR A 15 -25.97 -7.46 6.61
N ALA A 16 -25.69 -6.50 5.73
CA ALA A 16 -26.32 -5.17 5.79
C ALA A 16 -27.84 -5.27 5.58
N VAL A 17 -28.27 -6.02 4.56
CA VAL A 17 -29.69 -6.22 4.26
C VAL A 17 -30.37 -7.00 5.39
N VAL A 18 -29.76 -8.11 5.84
CA VAL A 18 -30.31 -8.92 6.93
C VAL A 18 -30.33 -8.14 8.25
N GLY A 19 -29.29 -7.35 8.52
CA GLY A 19 -29.17 -6.51 9.73
C GLY A 19 -30.15 -5.34 9.75
N ALA A 20 -30.59 -4.84 8.60
CA ALA A 20 -31.62 -3.80 8.50
C ALA A 20 -32.99 -4.31 8.97
N VAL A 21 -33.31 -5.60 8.77
CA VAL A 21 -34.61 -6.19 9.14
C VAL A 21 -34.89 -6.05 10.64
N PRO A 22 -34.02 -6.49 11.57
CA PRO A 22 -34.18 -6.21 13.01
C PRO A 22 -34.33 -4.72 13.34
N GLY A 23 -33.65 -3.83 12.62
CA GLY A 23 -33.74 -2.38 12.81
C GLY A 23 -35.14 -1.85 12.51
N ILE A 24 -35.70 -2.26 11.37
CA ILE A 24 -37.07 -1.90 10.97
C ILE A 24 -38.09 -2.50 11.93
N THR A 25 -37.93 -3.76 12.35
CA THR A 25 -38.87 -4.39 13.29
C THR A 25 -38.89 -3.69 14.64
N MET A 26 -37.73 -3.26 15.16
CA MET A 26 -37.65 -2.47 16.40
C MET A 26 -38.30 -1.09 16.25
N ALA A 27 -38.26 -0.50 15.06
CA ALA A 27 -38.93 0.78 14.78
C ALA A 27 -40.46 0.64 14.71
N ILE A 28 -40.97 -0.49 14.23
CA ILE A 28 -42.41 -0.79 14.18
C ILE A 28 -42.95 -1.15 15.57
N ASP A 29 -42.24 -2.01 16.30
CA ASP A 29 -42.59 -2.43 17.65
C ASP A 29 -41.42 -2.19 18.62
N PRO A 30 -41.44 -1.07 19.35
CA PRO A 30 -40.39 -0.75 20.31
C PRO A 30 -40.20 -1.78 21.41
N SER A 31 -41.20 -2.61 21.73
CA SER A 31 -41.09 -3.64 22.79
C SER A 31 -40.06 -4.73 22.44
N LEU A 32 -39.84 -4.98 21.15
CA LEU A 32 -38.85 -5.94 20.63
C LEU A 32 -37.42 -5.39 20.62
N SER A 33 -37.21 -4.13 21.03
CA SER A 33 -35.89 -3.49 21.01
C SER A 33 -34.86 -4.22 21.85
N TYR A 34 -35.23 -4.66 23.05
CA TYR A 34 -34.30 -5.32 23.96
C TYR A 34 -33.71 -6.63 23.39
N PRO A 35 -34.50 -7.61 22.92
CA PRO A 35 -33.95 -8.85 22.36
C PRO A 35 -33.27 -8.67 20.99
N LEU A 36 -33.79 -7.79 20.13
CA LEU A 36 -33.29 -7.64 18.75
C LEU A 36 -32.07 -6.73 18.63
N ARG A 37 -31.83 -5.84 19.60
CA ARG A 37 -30.71 -4.89 19.55
C ARG A 37 -29.37 -5.59 19.41
N PHE A 38 -29.15 -6.68 20.15
CA PHE A 38 -27.91 -7.44 20.05
C PHE A 38 -27.71 -7.98 18.63
N ILE A 39 -28.75 -8.59 18.06
CA ILE A 39 -28.72 -9.19 16.72
C ILE A 39 -28.48 -8.08 15.67
N HIS A 40 -29.22 -6.98 15.74
CA HIS A 40 -29.07 -5.83 14.85
C HIS A 40 -27.64 -5.28 14.85
N ILE A 41 -27.07 -5.03 16.04
CA ILE A 41 -25.73 -4.45 16.17
C ILE A 41 -24.67 -5.40 15.62
N HIS A 42 -24.70 -6.69 15.98
CA HIS A 42 -23.65 -7.61 15.56
C HIS A 42 -23.71 -7.96 14.07
N LEU A 43 -24.91 -8.07 13.50
CA LEU A 43 -25.06 -8.22 12.05
C LEU A 43 -24.50 -7.01 11.30
N ASN A 44 -24.78 -5.79 11.76
CA ASN A 44 -24.28 -4.59 11.08
C ASN A 44 -22.79 -4.31 11.36
N LEU A 45 -22.30 -4.50 12.59
CA LEU A 45 -20.93 -4.18 12.95
C LEU A 45 -19.94 -5.30 12.57
N LEU A 46 -20.18 -6.54 13.03
CA LEU A 46 -19.29 -7.67 12.76
C LEU A 46 -19.56 -8.30 11.39
N GLY A 47 -20.82 -8.28 10.94
CA GLY A 47 -21.24 -8.84 9.66
C GLY A 47 -21.02 -7.86 8.51
N PHE A 48 -21.59 -6.66 8.55
CA PHE A 48 -21.43 -5.69 7.46
C PHE A 48 -20.10 -4.93 7.54
N MET A 49 -19.90 -4.09 8.56
CA MET A 49 -18.76 -3.18 8.62
C MET A 49 -17.41 -3.91 8.65
N ALA A 50 -17.23 -4.86 9.56
CA ALA A 50 -15.96 -5.58 9.69
C ALA A 50 -15.63 -6.45 8.45
N MET A 51 -16.63 -7.04 7.80
CA MET A 51 -16.40 -7.78 6.55
C MET A 51 -16.07 -6.85 5.39
N MET A 52 -16.75 -5.70 5.27
CA MET A 52 -16.42 -4.69 4.27
C MET A 52 -14.99 -4.17 4.43
N VAL A 53 -14.61 -3.82 5.67
CA VAL A 53 -13.24 -3.39 6.00
C VAL A 53 -12.24 -4.47 5.63
N SER A 54 -12.47 -5.73 6.03
CA SER A 54 -11.56 -6.84 5.71
C SER A 54 -11.43 -7.05 4.20
N GLY A 55 -12.55 -7.09 3.47
CA GLY A 55 -12.55 -7.32 2.03
C GLY A 55 -11.84 -6.22 1.25
N VAL A 56 -12.08 -4.96 1.59
CA VAL A 56 -11.40 -3.82 0.96
C VAL A 56 -9.93 -3.79 1.37
N ALA A 57 -9.61 -3.89 2.66
CA ALA A 57 -8.23 -3.83 3.15
C ALA A 57 -7.34 -4.92 2.56
N TYR A 58 -7.82 -6.16 2.48
CA TYR A 58 -7.08 -7.25 1.85
C TYR A 58 -6.86 -7.10 0.35
N HIS A 59 -7.70 -6.31 -0.32
CA HIS A 59 -7.50 -5.98 -1.72
C HIS A 59 -6.53 -4.79 -1.87
N VAL A 60 -6.74 -3.73 -1.09
CA VAL A 60 -6.14 -2.43 -1.32
C VAL A 60 -4.75 -2.30 -0.69
N LEU A 61 -4.60 -2.67 0.59
CA LEU A 61 -3.37 -2.43 1.34
C LEU A 61 -2.14 -3.17 0.78
N PRO A 62 -2.23 -4.45 0.36
CA PRO A 62 -1.09 -5.13 -0.26
C PRO A 62 -0.54 -4.40 -1.50
N ARG A 63 -1.43 -3.74 -2.26
CA ARG A 63 -1.04 -3.00 -3.46
C ARG A 63 -0.38 -1.68 -3.11
N PHE A 64 -0.95 -0.93 -2.16
CA PHE A 64 -0.34 0.32 -1.70
C PHE A 64 1.01 0.11 -1.02
N SER A 65 1.16 -0.97 -0.25
CA SER A 65 2.44 -1.30 0.40
C SER A 65 3.40 -2.05 -0.50
N ALA A 66 3.04 -2.33 -1.76
CA ALA A 66 3.79 -3.17 -2.70
C ALA A 66 4.27 -4.50 -2.09
N ARG A 67 3.45 -5.11 -1.23
CA ARG A 67 3.79 -6.29 -0.43
C ARG A 67 2.70 -7.33 -0.47
N THR A 68 3.10 -8.59 -0.35
CA THR A 68 2.16 -9.69 -0.14
C THR A 68 1.73 -9.73 1.33
N LEU A 69 0.51 -10.22 1.58
CA LEU A 69 0.05 -10.47 2.94
C LEU A 69 0.98 -11.48 3.64
N PRO A 70 1.32 -11.28 4.93
CA PRO A 70 2.16 -12.20 5.70
C PRO A 70 1.59 -13.62 5.77
N TRP A 71 0.26 -13.74 5.95
CA TRP A 71 -0.44 -15.03 5.97
C TRP A 71 -1.67 -15.01 5.05
N PRO A 72 -1.49 -15.24 3.73
CA PRO A 72 -2.58 -15.17 2.76
C PRO A 72 -3.69 -16.18 3.01
N ALA A 73 -3.34 -17.41 3.42
CA ALA A 73 -4.33 -18.43 3.78
C ALA A 73 -5.17 -18.04 5.01
N GLY A 74 -4.62 -17.20 5.90
CA GLY A 74 -5.28 -16.62 7.06
C GLY A 74 -6.60 -15.93 6.73
N MET A 75 -6.72 -15.31 5.55
CA MET A 75 -7.96 -14.66 5.12
C MET A 75 -9.15 -15.63 5.11
N LYS A 76 -8.93 -16.89 4.68
CA LYS A 76 -9.99 -17.91 4.63
C LYS A 76 -10.40 -18.33 6.03
N TYR A 77 -9.42 -18.54 6.91
CA TYR A 77 -9.68 -18.89 8.30
C TYR A 77 -10.40 -17.76 9.03
N GLN A 78 -9.98 -16.50 8.85
CA GLN A 78 -10.71 -15.35 9.36
C GLN A 78 -12.16 -15.37 8.88
N PHE A 79 -12.39 -15.53 7.57
CA PHE A 79 -13.75 -15.51 7.01
C PHE A 79 -14.64 -16.57 7.64
N ILE A 80 -14.14 -17.80 7.77
CA ILE A 80 -14.89 -18.92 8.36
C ILE A 80 -15.15 -18.66 9.85
N LEU A 81 -14.12 -18.30 10.61
CA LEU A 81 -14.21 -18.05 12.05
C LEU A 81 -15.16 -16.90 12.36
N GLN A 82 -15.07 -15.80 11.62
CA GLN A 82 -15.91 -14.63 11.84
C GLN A 82 -17.38 -14.91 11.52
N ASN A 83 -17.68 -15.60 10.42
CA ASN A 83 -19.06 -15.99 10.09
C ASN A 83 -19.61 -17.01 11.11
N THR A 84 -18.80 -18.01 11.49
CA THR A 84 -19.22 -19.03 12.47
C THR A 84 -19.48 -18.41 13.83
N GLY A 85 -18.57 -17.54 14.28
CA GLY A 85 -18.71 -16.81 15.54
C GLY A 85 -19.92 -15.88 15.52
N LEU A 86 -20.09 -15.08 14.46
CA LEU A 86 -21.23 -14.16 14.34
C LEU A 86 -22.58 -14.89 14.32
N LEU A 87 -22.75 -15.85 13.40
CA LEU A 87 -24.00 -16.59 13.27
C LEU A 87 -24.30 -17.39 14.54
N GLY A 88 -23.28 -18.01 15.15
CA GLY A 88 -23.42 -18.71 16.41
C GLY A 88 -23.89 -17.79 17.54
N MET A 89 -23.31 -16.60 17.70
CA MET A 89 -23.77 -15.61 18.68
C MET A 89 -25.21 -15.16 18.41
N VAL A 90 -25.58 -14.92 17.15
CA VAL A 90 -26.94 -14.50 16.77
C VAL A 90 -27.96 -15.60 17.05
N VAL A 91 -27.66 -16.85 16.71
CA VAL A 91 -28.52 -18.01 16.98
C VAL A 91 -28.69 -18.21 18.48
N MET A 92 -27.58 -18.17 19.24
CA MET A 92 -27.65 -18.30 20.69
C MET A 92 -28.46 -17.17 21.31
N GLN A 93 -28.28 -15.92 20.88
CA GLN A 93 -29.07 -14.79 21.38
C GLN A 93 -30.57 -14.89 21.01
N GLY A 94 -30.90 -15.42 19.84
CA GLY A 94 -32.28 -15.48 19.35
C GLY A 94 -33.08 -16.68 19.84
N PHE A 95 -32.42 -17.80 20.11
CA PHE A 95 -33.09 -19.09 20.32
C PHE A 95 -32.62 -19.86 21.56
N ALA A 96 -31.54 -19.45 22.22
CA ALA A 96 -31.03 -20.12 23.42
C ALA A 96 -31.05 -19.16 24.60
N ASP A 97 -31.59 -19.58 25.75
CA ASP A 97 -31.56 -18.78 26.97
C ASP A 97 -30.15 -18.84 27.62
N TRP A 98 -29.16 -18.31 26.91
CA TRP A 98 -27.74 -18.48 27.23
C TRP A 98 -27.29 -17.72 28.49
N ARG A 99 -28.14 -16.82 29.01
CA ARG A 99 -27.82 -15.94 30.14
C ARG A 99 -27.97 -16.64 31.49
N ASP A 100 -28.72 -17.74 31.53
CA ASP A 100 -28.96 -18.51 32.77
C ASP A 100 -27.84 -19.51 33.08
N GLY A 101 -26.81 -19.57 32.23
CA GLY A 101 -25.62 -20.37 32.43
C GLY A 101 -25.59 -21.70 31.66
N GLY A 102 -24.71 -22.60 32.08
CA GLY A 102 -24.60 -23.95 31.53
C GLY A 102 -24.05 -24.03 30.10
N ILE A 103 -24.51 -25.03 29.35
CA ILE A 103 -23.97 -25.35 28.02
C ILE A 103 -24.25 -24.23 27.01
N ALA A 104 -25.44 -23.60 27.08
CA ALA A 104 -25.79 -22.51 26.18
C ALA A 104 -24.87 -21.29 26.37
N GLN A 105 -24.53 -20.94 27.62
CA GLN A 105 -23.55 -19.89 27.91
C GLN A 105 -22.16 -20.25 27.38
N ALA A 106 -21.70 -21.48 27.62
CA ALA A 106 -20.41 -21.95 27.13
C ALA A 106 -20.31 -21.89 25.59
N MET A 107 -21.39 -22.27 24.89
CA MET A 107 -21.49 -22.18 23.44
C MET A 107 -21.48 -20.74 22.94
N PHE A 108 -22.20 -19.82 23.61
CA PHE A 108 -22.14 -18.40 23.27
C PHE A 108 -20.71 -17.85 23.41
N ILE A 109 -20.03 -18.18 24.53
CA ILE A 109 -18.63 -17.79 24.77
C ILE A 109 -17.72 -18.35 23.68
N LEU A 110 -17.88 -19.62 23.31
CA LEU A 110 -17.12 -20.25 22.22
C LEU A 110 -17.26 -19.43 20.93
N PHE A 111 -18.48 -19.13 20.50
CA PHE A 111 -18.71 -18.35 19.28
C PHE A 111 -18.15 -16.93 19.37
N ALA A 112 -18.25 -16.27 20.52
CA ALA A 112 -17.63 -14.98 20.76
C ALA A 112 -16.10 -15.05 20.66
N VAL A 113 -15.47 -16.10 21.21
CA VAL A 113 -14.03 -16.34 21.10
C VAL A 113 -13.61 -16.60 19.65
N LEU A 114 -14.37 -17.39 18.89
CA LEU A 114 -14.08 -17.61 17.46
C LEU A 114 -14.12 -16.29 16.68
N ALA A 115 -15.10 -15.42 16.95
CA ALA A 115 -15.15 -14.08 16.38
C ALA A 115 -13.95 -13.22 16.84
N GLY A 116 -13.53 -13.30 18.11
CA GLY A 116 -12.35 -12.60 18.61
C GLY A 116 -11.05 -13.06 17.91
N ILE A 117 -10.87 -14.37 17.72
CA ILE A 117 -9.71 -14.93 17.02
C ILE A 117 -9.68 -14.44 15.58
N SER A 118 -10.82 -14.29 14.90
CA SER A 118 -10.84 -13.78 13.52
C SER A 118 -10.25 -12.36 13.44
N PHE A 119 -10.52 -11.49 14.43
CA PHE A 119 -9.91 -10.17 14.50
C PHE A 119 -8.40 -10.21 14.74
N LEU A 120 -7.87 -11.20 15.49
CA LEU A 120 -6.42 -11.37 15.65
C LEU A 120 -5.74 -11.74 14.33
N ILE A 121 -6.39 -12.58 13.51
CA ILE A 121 -5.88 -12.92 12.17
C ILE A 121 -5.87 -11.68 11.26
N MET A 122 -6.95 -10.90 11.30
CA MET A 122 -7.04 -9.63 10.58
C MET A 122 -5.94 -8.66 11.01
N PHE A 123 -5.77 -8.48 12.31
CA PHE A 123 -4.74 -7.62 12.88
C PHE A 123 -3.36 -8.05 12.40
N TYR A 124 -2.99 -9.33 12.55
CA TYR A 124 -1.69 -9.83 12.12
C TYR A 124 -1.43 -9.52 10.64
N ASN A 125 -2.37 -9.87 9.76
CA ASN A 125 -2.17 -9.66 8.33
C ASN A 125 -2.07 -8.18 7.95
N LEU A 126 -2.97 -7.34 8.48
CA LEU A 126 -3.05 -5.93 8.08
C LEU A 126 -1.98 -5.06 8.76
N TYR A 127 -1.60 -5.37 10.00
CA TYR A 127 -0.55 -4.65 10.71
C TYR A 127 0.82 -4.90 10.07
N PHE A 128 1.14 -6.17 9.80
CA PHE A 128 2.46 -6.52 9.27
C PHE A 128 2.61 -6.27 7.76
N VAL A 129 1.52 -6.18 6.99
CA VAL A 129 1.63 -5.72 5.59
C VAL A 129 2.00 -4.23 5.50
N LEU A 130 1.56 -3.43 6.49
CA LEU A 130 1.86 -1.99 6.60
C LEU A 130 3.19 -1.70 7.29
N SER A 131 3.71 -2.62 8.09
CA SER A 131 4.96 -2.43 8.83
C SER A 131 6.14 -2.40 7.87
N PRO A 132 7.03 -1.39 7.91
CA PRO A 132 8.19 -1.32 7.02
C PRO A 132 9.06 -2.57 7.14
N ALA A 133 9.70 -2.95 6.04
CA ALA A 133 10.66 -4.04 6.05
C ALA A 133 11.92 -3.41 6.65
N ASN A 134 12.73 -4.17 7.39
CA ASN A 134 14.03 -3.66 7.79
C ASN A 134 14.78 -3.20 6.54
N GLU A 135 14.87 -1.89 6.35
CA GLU A 135 15.71 -1.28 5.33
C GLU A 135 17.15 -1.53 5.79
N GLU A 136 17.75 -2.62 5.30
CA GLU A 136 19.18 -2.80 5.49
C GLU A 136 19.90 -1.60 4.86
N PRO A 137 20.84 -0.96 5.58
CA PRO A 137 21.51 0.23 5.09
C PRO A 137 22.14 -0.06 3.73
N ARG A 138 21.97 0.88 2.78
CA ARG A 138 22.53 0.72 1.43
C ARG A 138 24.04 0.48 1.55
N PRO A 139 24.56 -0.62 1.00
CA PRO A 139 25.96 -0.95 1.09
C PRO A 139 26.76 0.02 0.24
N THR A 140 27.93 0.44 0.74
CA THR A 140 28.85 1.33 0.03
C THR A 140 29.69 0.61 -1.03
N LYS A 141 29.65 -0.73 -1.04
CA LYS A 141 30.32 -1.58 -2.01
C LYS A 141 29.54 -2.87 -2.17
N ILE A 142 29.38 -3.32 -3.41
CA ILE A 142 28.79 -4.62 -3.74
C ILE A 142 29.87 -5.71 -3.66
N THR A 143 29.61 -6.76 -2.90
CA THR A 143 30.51 -7.91 -2.70
C THR A 143 29.88 -9.21 -3.20
N GLY A 144 30.73 -10.22 -3.46
CA GLY A 144 30.32 -11.49 -4.09
C GLY A 144 29.34 -12.34 -3.28
N ASP A 145 29.37 -12.21 -1.95
CA ASP A 145 28.48 -12.89 -1.00
C ASP A 145 27.07 -12.28 -0.97
N MET A 146 26.88 -11.09 -1.53
CA MET A 146 25.58 -10.45 -1.62
C MET A 146 24.65 -11.23 -2.55
N LYS A 147 23.36 -11.26 -2.19
CA LYS A 147 22.30 -11.87 -3.00
C LYS A 147 21.99 -10.99 -4.20
N VAL A 148 21.90 -11.60 -5.38
CA VAL A 148 21.63 -10.89 -6.64
C VAL A 148 20.33 -10.08 -6.57
N GLY A 149 19.27 -10.68 -6.00
CA GLY A 149 17.97 -10.03 -5.85
C GLY A 149 18.03 -8.79 -4.96
N THR A 150 18.76 -8.86 -3.84
CA THR A 150 18.94 -7.72 -2.93
C THR A 150 19.69 -6.57 -3.61
N VAL A 151 20.73 -6.90 -4.39
CA VAL A 151 21.50 -5.89 -5.14
C VAL A 151 20.64 -5.23 -6.21
N ILE A 152 19.87 -5.99 -6.98
CA ILE A 152 18.97 -5.42 -8.00
C ILE A 152 17.84 -4.60 -7.36
N ASP A 153 17.30 -5.05 -6.23
CA ASP A 153 16.24 -4.33 -5.50
C ASP A 153 16.75 -2.99 -4.93
N GLN A 154 18.00 -2.93 -4.45
CA GLN A 154 18.61 -1.70 -3.92
C GLN A 154 19.21 -0.79 -5.00
N PHE A 155 19.66 -1.37 -6.12
CA PHE A 155 20.29 -0.68 -7.25
C PHE A 155 19.68 -1.17 -8.56
N PRO A 156 18.54 -0.60 -9.02
CA PRO A 156 17.85 -1.05 -10.24
C PRO A 156 18.74 -1.07 -11.49
N LYS A 157 19.68 -0.12 -11.61
CA LYS A 157 20.69 -0.06 -12.67
C LYS A 157 21.62 -1.28 -12.74
N ALA A 158 21.77 -2.02 -11.64
CA ALA A 158 22.58 -3.24 -11.59
C ALA A 158 22.05 -4.29 -12.58
N LEU A 159 20.73 -4.29 -12.84
CA LEU A 159 20.09 -5.24 -13.76
C LEU A 159 20.73 -5.20 -15.15
N ASP A 160 21.03 -4.01 -15.67
CA ASP A 160 21.63 -3.86 -17.00
C ASP A 160 23.02 -4.49 -17.07
N VAL A 161 23.80 -4.39 -15.99
CA VAL A 161 25.12 -5.03 -15.86
C VAL A 161 24.98 -6.55 -15.84
N PHE A 162 24.01 -7.07 -15.07
CA PHE A 162 23.73 -8.50 -15.04
C PHE A 162 23.29 -9.01 -16.43
N LEU A 163 22.41 -8.31 -17.14
CA LEU A 163 21.98 -8.73 -18.47
C LEU A 163 23.14 -8.67 -19.48
N ALA A 164 23.93 -7.61 -19.46
CA ALA A 164 25.10 -7.44 -20.32
C ALA A 164 26.19 -8.49 -20.07
N SER A 165 26.31 -8.99 -18.84
CA SER A 165 27.26 -10.05 -18.45
C SER A 165 26.69 -11.47 -18.59
N GLY A 166 25.56 -11.64 -19.29
CA GLY A 166 25.03 -12.96 -19.67
C GLY A 166 23.98 -13.56 -18.73
N PHE A 167 23.55 -12.83 -17.69
CA PHE A 167 22.54 -13.30 -16.73
C PHE A 167 21.10 -13.04 -17.19
N GLN A 168 20.78 -13.42 -18.42
CA GLN A 168 19.50 -13.12 -19.10
C GLN A 168 18.26 -13.63 -18.36
N ALA A 169 18.39 -14.67 -17.54
CA ALA A 169 17.30 -15.20 -16.71
C ALA A 169 16.70 -14.14 -15.77
N PHE A 170 17.48 -13.13 -15.37
CA PHE A 170 17.01 -12.05 -14.51
C PHE A 170 16.16 -11.00 -15.23
N ALA A 171 16.02 -11.05 -16.57
CA ALA A 171 15.03 -10.23 -17.28
C ALA A 171 13.60 -10.59 -16.85
N ASN A 172 13.37 -11.84 -16.45
CA ASN A 172 12.07 -12.32 -15.96
C ASN A 172 11.82 -11.84 -14.51
N PRO A 173 10.75 -11.04 -14.25
CA PRO A 173 10.43 -10.54 -12.92
C PRO A 173 10.20 -11.64 -11.88
N THR A 174 9.62 -12.78 -12.27
CA THR A 174 9.38 -13.90 -11.35
C THR A 174 10.69 -14.51 -10.85
N VAL A 175 11.71 -14.61 -11.71
CA VAL A 175 13.04 -15.13 -11.34
C VAL A 175 13.73 -14.17 -10.38
N ARG A 176 13.60 -12.85 -10.60
CA ARG A 176 14.12 -11.82 -9.67
C ARG A 176 13.50 -11.92 -8.29
N GLN A 177 12.19 -12.15 -8.22
CA GLN A 177 11.47 -12.23 -6.94
C GLN A 177 11.58 -13.58 -6.23
N THR A 178 12.20 -14.60 -6.84
CA THR A 178 12.32 -15.94 -6.26
C THR A 178 13.78 -16.38 -6.15
N PHE A 179 14.36 -16.85 -7.26
CA PHE A 179 15.70 -17.42 -7.30
C PHE A 179 16.80 -16.39 -7.05
N ALA A 180 16.66 -15.16 -7.58
CA ALA A 180 17.66 -14.12 -7.37
C ALA A 180 17.78 -13.71 -5.88
N LYS A 181 16.70 -13.82 -5.09
CA LYS A 181 16.71 -13.52 -3.64
C LYS A 181 17.46 -14.55 -2.79
N VAL A 182 17.89 -15.67 -3.38
CA VAL A 182 18.57 -16.76 -2.64
C VAL A 182 19.97 -17.10 -3.17
N ILE A 183 20.31 -16.70 -4.40
CA ILE A 183 21.64 -16.93 -4.99
C ILE A 183 22.55 -15.72 -4.77
N THR A 184 23.81 -15.98 -4.39
CA THR A 184 24.86 -14.96 -4.26
C THR A 184 25.47 -14.62 -5.62
N ILE A 185 26.10 -13.46 -5.73
CA ILE A 185 26.81 -13.06 -6.96
C ILE A 185 27.90 -14.08 -7.30
N ASP A 186 28.69 -14.53 -6.31
CA ASP A 186 29.74 -15.53 -6.50
C ASP A 186 29.21 -16.80 -7.17
N LYS A 187 28.12 -17.35 -6.63
CA LYS A 187 27.49 -18.57 -7.15
C LYS A 187 26.87 -18.36 -8.52
N ALA A 188 26.35 -17.17 -8.80
CA ALA A 188 25.82 -16.83 -10.11
C ALA A 188 26.95 -16.79 -11.14
N CYS A 189 28.04 -16.07 -10.87
CA CYS A 189 29.21 -15.98 -11.74
C CYS A 189 29.86 -17.34 -11.99
N GLU A 190 30.06 -18.16 -10.94
CA GLU A 190 30.59 -19.52 -11.04
C GLU A 190 29.76 -20.37 -12.03
N LYS A 191 28.43 -20.33 -11.89
CA LYS A 191 27.52 -21.11 -12.75
C LYS A 191 27.51 -20.65 -14.20
N HIS A 192 27.76 -19.36 -14.44
CA HIS A 192 27.77 -18.75 -15.78
C HIS A 192 29.17 -18.65 -16.39
N GLY A 193 30.22 -19.10 -15.69
CA GLY A 193 31.60 -19.03 -16.16
C GLY A 193 32.11 -17.59 -16.30
N VAL A 194 31.58 -16.67 -15.51
CA VAL A 194 31.96 -15.25 -15.50
C VAL A 194 33.02 -15.04 -14.41
N ASP A 195 34.08 -14.30 -14.70
CA ASP A 195 35.06 -13.91 -13.69
C ASP A 195 34.42 -12.97 -12.66
N VAL A 196 34.41 -13.41 -11.40
CA VAL A 196 33.75 -12.68 -10.31
C VAL A 196 34.42 -11.33 -10.06
N GLY A 197 35.76 -11.27 -10.14
CA GLY A 197 36.52 -10.05 -9.85
C GLY A 197 36.22 -8.97 -10.87
N GLU A 198 36.34 -9.31 -12.15
CA GLU A 198 36.04 -8.41 -13.27
C GLU A 198 34.57 -7.96 -13.26
N PHE A 199 33.64 -8.90 -12.98
CA PHE A 199 32.22 -8.57 -12.88
C PHE A 199 31.91 -7.61 -11.73
N LEU A 200 32.46 -7.86 -10.53
CA LEU A 200 32.25 -6.99 -9.37
C LEU A 200 32.88 -5.61 -9.58
N GLU A 201 34.03 -5.52 -10.24
CA GLU A 201 34.65 -4.23 -10.57
C GLU A 201 33.74 -3.42 -11.49
N LYS A 202 33.29 -4.03 -12.61
CA LYS A 202 32.36 -3.40 -13.55
C LYS A 202 31.06 -2.97 -12.87
N LEU A 203 30.50 -3.84 -12.02
CA LEU A 203 29.26 -3.57 -11.29
C LEU A 203 29.42 -2.42 -10.29
N ASN A 204 30.47 -2.43 -9.48
CA ASN A 204 30.75 -1.34 -8.54
C ASN A 204 31.09 -0.03 -9.25
N GLN A 205 31.76 -0.08 -10.40
CA GLN A 205 32.06 1.11 -11.19
C GLN A 205 30.77 1.74 -11.73
N GLN A 206 29.88 0.95 -12.33
CA GLN A 206 28.62 1.46 -12.87
C GLN A 206 27.66 1.96 -11.78
N ILE A 207 27.68 1.34 -10.59
CA ILE A 207 26.80 1.74 -9.49
C ILE A 207 27.36 2.92 -8.69
N PHE A 208 28.65 2.93 -8.35
CA PHE A 208 29.23 3.91 -7.42
C PHE A 208 30.19 4.93 -8.07
N SER A 209 30.66 4.72 -9.31
CA SER A 209 31.54 5.69 -9.99
C SER A 209 30.77 6.73 -10.82
N GLU A 210 29.54 6.42 -11.27
CA GLU A 210 28.64 7.43 -11.87
C GLU A 210 27.93 8.31 -10.82
N ASP A 211 27.91 7.93 -9.54
CA ASP A 211 27.41 8.77 -8.45
C ASP A 211 28.33 9.97 -8.15
N ALA A 212 29.55 10.02 -8.71
CA ALA A 212 30.42 11.19 -8.66
C ALA A 212 30.27 12.11 -9.90
N SER A 213 29.65 11.63 -10.97
CA SER A 213 29.46 12.39 -12.21
C SER A 213 28.31 11.82 -13.03
N SER A 214 27.17 12.52 -12.96
CA SER A 214 25.95 12.39 -13.77
C SER A 214 25.19 11.05 -13.66
N HIS A 215 24.02 11.11 -13.01
CA HIS A 215 22.92 10.19 -13.26
C HIS A 215 22.41 10.31 -14.72
N PRO A 216 22.23 9.18 -15.42
CA PRO A 216 21.08 9.05 -16.31
C PRO A 216 20.30 7.80 -15.89
N GLU A 217 19.14 8.01 -15.27
CA GLU A 217 18.20 6.95 -14.93
C GLU A 217 16.94 7.15 -15.79
N GLY A 218 16.47 6.06 -16.40
CA GLY A 218 15.30 6.07 -17.27
C GLY A 218 14.04 6.49 -16.54
N THR A 219 13.51 7.65 -16.95
CA THR A 219 12.07 7.94 -17.07
C THR A 219 11.18 7.62 -15.86
N GLN A 220 11.60 8.07 -14.69
CA GLN A 220 10.70 8.75 -13.76
C GLN A 220 11.38 10.08 -13.47
N THR A 221 10.88 11.16 -14.05
CA THR A 221 11.42 12.51 -13.82
C THR A 221 11.30 12.86 -12.35
N ALA A 222 12.35 12.56 -11.57
CA ALA A 222 12.61 13.26 -10.32
C ALA A 222 12.75 14.73 -10.73
N GLY A 223 11.71 15.52 -10.47
CA GLY A 223 11.66 16.86 -11.02
C GLY A 223 12.85 17.71 -10.58
N LYS A 224 13.13 18.77 -11.33
CA LYS A 224 14.16 19.73 -10.99
C LYS A 224 13.74 20.59 -9.79
N GLU A 225 14.71 20.95 -8.97
CA GLU A 225 14.54 22.03 -7.99
C GLU A 225 14.54 23.38 -8.72
N VAL A 226 13.76 24.33 -8.23
CA VAL A 226 13.70 25.69 -8.79
C VAL A 226 14.50 26.65 -7.93
N GLU A 227 15.42 27.36 -8.57
CA GLU A 227 16.21 28.43 -7.97
C GLU A 227 15.44 29.76 -7.99
N ARG A 228 15.66 30.59 -6.97
CA ARG A 228 15.05 31.92 -6.93
C ARG A 228 15.57 32.79 -8.08
N GLY A 229 14.64 33.40 -8.82
CA GLY A 229 14.88 34.15 -10.05
C GLY A 229 14.69 33.33 -11.34
N LYS A 230 14.33 32.04 -11.24
CA LYS A 230 14.00 31.19 -12.40
C LYS A 230 12.48 31.00 -12.52
N ILE A 231 12.05 30.70 -13.75
CA ILE A 231 10.66 30.33 -14.05
C ILE A 231 10.43 28.84 -13.73
N CYS A 232 9.18 28.49 -13.50
CA CYS A 232 8.72 27.11 -13.38
C CYS A 232 8.60 26.46 -14.76
N GLU A 233 9.16 25.26 -14.88
CA GLU A 233 9.07 24.37 -16.04
C GLU A 233 8.22 23.14 -15.70
N ALA A 234 7.81 22.37 -16.71
CA ALA A 234 6.96 21.18 -16.55
C ALA A 234 7.55 20.13 -15.59
N ASP A 235 8.87 19.98 -15.61
CA ASP A 235 9.62 19.05 -14.76
C ASP A 235 9.99 19.63 -13.39
N THR A 236 9.53 20.83 -13.02
CA THR A 236 9.82 21.43 -11.71
C THR A 236 9.10 20.67 -10.59
N ARG A 237 9.77 20.43 -9.45
CA ARG A 237 9.15 19.80 -8.26
C ARG A 237 8.24 20.75 -7.51
N VAL A 238 7.02 20.31 -7.23
CA VAL A 238 6.02 21.08 -6.47
C VAL A 238 6.55 21.45 -5.08
N GLY A 239 7.24 20.52 -4.41
CA GLY A 239 7.85 20.78 -3.10
C GLY A 239 8.89 21.90 -3.11
N SER A 240 9.79 21.90 -4.11
CA SER A 240 10.82 22.93 -4.25
C SER A 240 10.19 24.28 -4.63
N LEU A 241 9.22 24.27 -5.54
CA LEU A 241 8.51 25.46 -6.00
C LEU A 241 7.85 26.23 -4.85
N ILE A 242 7.18 25.54 -3.94
CA ILE A 242 6.45 26.19 -2.85
C ILE A 242 7.38 26.66 -1.73
N VAL A 243 8.53 26.01 -1.56
CA VAL A 243 9.57 26.48 -0.65
C VAL A 243 10.22 27.76 -1.20
N THR A 244 10.54 27.79 -2.49
CA THR A 244 11.19 28.94 -3.14
C THR A 244 10.22 30.12 -3.36
N TYR A 245 8.98 29.83 -3.74
CA TYR A 245 7.91 30.79 -4.07
C TYR A 245 6.59 30.40 -3.38
N PRO A 246 6.44 30.70 -2.07
CA PRO A 246 5.27 30.29 -1.29
C PRO A 246 3.93 30.77 -1.83
N THR A 247 3.91 31.89 -2.56
CA THR A 247 2.70 32.46 -3.15
C THR A 247 2.09 31.59 -4.25
N THR A 248 2.88 30.72 -4.89
CA THR A 248 2.43 29.79 -5.93
C THR A 248 1.46 28.73 -5.41
N LYS A 249 1.46 28.46 -4.09
CA LYS A 249 0.56 27.48 -3.45
C LYS A 249 -0.92 27.70 -3.78
N LYS A 250 -1.35 28.96 -3.88
CA LYS A 250 -2.75 29.32 -4.18
C LYS A 250 -3.20 28.87 -5.57
N VAL A 251 -2.27 28.75 -6.53
CA VAL A 251 -2.56 28.28 -7.89
C VAL A 251 -2.89 26.79 -7.83
N PHE A 252 -2.12 26.00 -7.08
CA PHE A 252 -2.42 24.59 -6.84
C PHE A 252 -3.74 24.39 -6.10
N GLU A 253 -4.03 25.18 -5.06
CA GLU A 253 -5.31 25.07 -4.31
C GLU A 253 -6.53 25.42 -5.18
N ALA A 254 -6.39 26.40 -6.09
CA ALA A 254 -7.47 26.80 -7.00
C ALA A 254 -7.84 25.71 -8.01
N HIS A 255 -6.86 24.97 -8.53
CA HIS A 255 -7.07 23.93 -9.54
C HIS A 255 -7.26 22.52 -8.97
N TYR A 256 -6.66 22.22 -7.81
CA TYR A 256 -6.61 20.88 -7.23
C TYR A 256 -7.36 20.73 -5.90
N GLY A 257 -7.85 21.84 -5.34
CA GLY A 257 -8.55 21.90 -4.06
C GLY A 257 -7.62 22.06 -2.85
N GLU A 258 -8.21 22.50 -1.73
CA GLU A 258 -7.47 22.80 -0.47
C GLU A 258 -6.73 21.58 0.11
N GLY A 259 -7.15 20.37 -0.24
CA GLY A 259 -6.56 19.10 0.20
C GLY A 259 -5.33 18.64 -0.59
N CYS A 260 -4.91 19.36 -1.64
CA CYS A 260 -3.77 18.99 -2.49
C CYS A 260 -2.49 18.73 -1.68
N PHE A 261 -2.30 19.48 -0.59
CA PHE A 261 -1.12 19.43 0.29
C PHE A 261 -1.18 18.44 1.45
N SER A 262 -2.17 17.54 1.46
CA SER A 262 -2.35 16.56 2.54
C SER A 262 -1.57 15.25 2.34
N CYS A 263 -1.07 14.99 1.14
CA CYS A 263 -0.30 13.78 0.81
C CYS A 263 1.22 14.02 0.98
N PRO A 264 1.94 13.21 1.79
CA PRO A 264 3.40 13.32 1.91
C PRO A 264 4.15 13.12 0.59
N GLY A 265 3.56 12.40 -0.38
CA GLY A 265 4.17 12.13 -1.68
C GLY A 265 4.24 13.35 -2.61
N GLN A 266 3.38 14.36 -2.41
CA GLN A 266 3.24 15.51 -3.29
C GLN A 266 4.52 16.36 -3.39
N VAL A 267 5.34 16.39 -2.32
CA VAL A 267 6.64 17.10 -2.29
C VAL A 267 7.64 16.54 -3.33
N TYR A 268 7.39 15.33 -3.83
CA TYR A 268 8.24 14.64 -4.79
C TYR A 268 7.67 14.64 -6.23
N GLU A 269 6.46 15.16 -6.44
CA GLU A 269 5.82 15.23 -7.76
C GLU A 269 6.31 16.42 -8.59
N THR A 270 6.32 16.27 -9.92
CA THR A 270 6.52 17.38 -10.86
C THR A 270 5.21 18.11 -11.15
N VAL A 271 5.29 19.36 -11.61
CA VAL A 271 4.10 20.12 -12.04
C VAL A 271 3.34 19.39 -13.14
N GLU A 272 4.04 18.77 -14.10
CA GLU A 272 3.43 17.95 -15.15
C GLU A 272 2.69 16.72 -14.59
N GLN A 273 3.29 16.02 -13.63
CA GLN A 273 2.67 14.84 -13.01
C GLN A 273 1.40 15.23 -12.25
N THR A 274 1.45 16.31 -11.46
CA THR A 274 0.28 16.79 -10.73
C THR A 274 -0.80 17.30 -11.70
N ALA A 275 -0.45 18.01 -12.77
CA ALA A 275 -1.41 18.46 -13.79
C ALA A 275 -2.12 17.28 -14.50
N SER A 276 -1.34 16.27 -14.88
CA SER A 276 -1.85 15.04 -15.51
C SER A 276 -2.79 14.26 -14.59
N MET A 277 -2.43 14.08 -13.31
CA MET A 277 -3.26 13.35 -12.34
C MET A 277 -4.61 14.03 -12.05
N HIS A 278 -4.65 15.36 -12.17
CA HIS A 278 -5.85 16.16 -11.91
C HIS A 278 -6.58 16.58 -13.19
N ASN A 279 -6.12 16.11 -14.37
CA ASN A 279 -6.69 16.44 -15.67
C ASN A 279 -6.80 17.96 -15.91
N VAL A 280 -5.75 18.69 -15.51
CA VAL A 280 -5.59 20.13 -15.72
C VAL A 280 -4.61 20.36 -16.85
N ASP A 281 -4.89 21.38 -17.67
CA ASP A 281 -4.03 21.76 -18.78
C ASP A 281 -2.67 22.27 -18.29
N LEU A 282 -1.60 21.67 -18.80
CA LEU A 282 -0.22 21.95 -18.36
C LEU A 282 0.21 23.37 -18.71
N GLU A 283 -0.15 23.87 -19.90
CA GLU A 283 0.22 25.22 -20.33
C GLU A 283 -0.50 26.27 -19.49
N LEU A 284 -1.78 26.04 -19.21
CA LEU A 284 -2.58 26.89 -18.33
C LEU A 284 -1.94 27.02 -16.95
N ILE A 285 -1.64 25.89 -16.28
CA ILE A 285 -1.12 25.96 -14.92
C ILE A 285 0.30 26.53 -14.86
N LEU A 286 1.17 26.20 -15.82
CA LEU A 286 2.51 26.79 -15.89
C LEU A 286 2.45 28.31 -16.08
N SER A 287 1.52 28.81 -16.90
CA SER A 287 1.34 30.25 -17.10
C SER A 287 0.91 30.97 -15.82
N GLU A 288 0.02 30.38 -15.03
CA GLU A 288 -0.46 30.97 -13.79
C GLU A 288 0.60 30.91 -12.67
N ILE A 289 1.35 29.81 -12.57
CA ILE A 289 2.49 29.69 -11.65
C ILE A 289 3.54 30.75 -11.98
N ASN A 290 3.94 30.87 -13.26
CA ASN A 290 4.97 31.81 -13.68
C ASN A 290 4.56 33.27 -13.49
N ARG A 291 3.29 33.60 -13.72
CA ARG A 291 2.74 34.92 -13.39
C ARG A 291 2.87 35.23 -11.90
N GLU A 292 2.66 34.24 -11.04
CA GLU A 292 2.79 34.45 -9.60
C GLU A 292 4.25 34.60 -9.15
N ILE A 293 5.16 33.83 -9.75
CA ILE A 293 6.61 33.99 -9.56
C ILE A 293 7.03 35.42 -9.92
N GLU A 294 6.58 35.95 -11.07
CA GLU A 294 6.87 37.33 -11.48
C GLU A 294 6.33 38.36 -10.48
N ASN A 295 5.10 38.17 -9.98
CA ASN A 295 4.52 39.05 -8.97
C ASN A 295 5.34 39.06 -7.68
N GLU A 296 5.78 37.90 -7.20
CA GLU A 296 6.58 37.78 -5.97
C GLU A 296 7.98 38.41 -6.12
N LEU A 297 8.61 38.22 -7.29
CA LEU A 297 9.90 38.83 -7.61
C LEU A 297 9.83 40.35 -7.74
N ASN A 298 8.73 40.89 -8.27
CA ASN A 298 8.51 42.33 -8.39
C ASN A 298 8.06 43.02 -7.10
N ALA A 299 7.60 42.24 -6.10
CA ALA A 299 7.19 42.72 -4.78
C ALA A 299 8.31 42.65 -3.73
N SER A 300 9.46 42.05 -4.06
CA SER A 300 10.67 41.91 -3.22
C SER A 300 11.68 43.02 -3.51
#